data_AF-A0A439PQ97-F1
#
_entry.id   AF-A0A439PQ97-F1
#
_cell.length_a   1.000
_cell.length_b   1.000
_cell.length_c   1.000
_cell.angle_alpha   90.00
_cell.angle_beta   90.00
_cell.angle_gamma   90.00
#
_symmetry.space_group_name_H-M   'P 1'
#
loop_
_entity.id
_entity.type
_entity.pdbx_description
1 polymer ?
#
loop_
_entity_poly.entity_id
_entity_poly.type
_entity_poly.pdbx_seq_one_letter_code
_entity_poly.pdbx_strand_id
1 'polypeptide(L)'
;MKSCVSTAMSVAVLAAGLTFSSPSHATVFAAWQVAGVPFGDTLNARKYPSNASQKQAAYPNGTVLQMTGRCTGGVNLLDIAWQPQWKQRQAIRYRWCEVWHDPAQNGHFVIGWVYGKYIAPY
;
A
#
# COMPACT_ATOMS: atom_id res chain seq x y z
N MET A 1 67.89 32.29 -14.53
CA MET A 1 66.59 31.74 -14.96
C MET A 1 66.14 30.72 -13.93
N LYS A 2 65.33 31.11 -12.94
CA LYS A 2 64.71 30.21 -11.97
C LYS A 2 63.35 30.73 -11.53
N SER A 3 62.44 29.76 -11.39
CA SER A 3 61.15 29.76 -10.71
C SER A 3 59.92 30.18 -11.50
N CYS A 4 59.19 29.12 -11.90
CA CYS A 4 57.85 29.12 -12.42
C CYS A 4 56.81 29.56 -11.38
N VAL A 5 55.75 30.09 -11.95
CA VAL A 5 54.55 30.71 -11.39
C VAL A 5 53.72 29.78 -10.50
N SER A 6 53.09 30.40 -9.51
CA SER A 6 52.07 29.92 -8.56
C SER A 6 50.92 29.13 -9.17
N THR A 7 50.37 28.16 -8.43
CA THR A 7 48.91 27.90 -8.44
C THR A 7 48.47 27.27 -7.10
N ALA A 8 47.52 27.93 -6.45
CA ALA A 8 46.86 27.49 -5.23
C ALA A 8 45.95 26.28 -5.50
N MET A 9 45.89 25.33 -4.56
CA MET A 9 44.91 24.23 -4.58
C MET A 9 43.91 24.35 -3.44
N SER A 10 42.67 24.04 -3.79
CA SER A 10 41.43 24.54 -3.22
C SER A 10 40.80 23.64 -2.15
N VAL A 11 40.09 24.29 -1.22
CA VAL A 11 38.79 23.98 -0.58
C VAL A 11 38.54 22.53 -0.10
N ALA A 12 38.42 22.42 1.23
CA ALA A 12 37.92 21.25 1.95
C ALA A 12 36.43 20.97 1.65
N VAL A 13 36.11 19.71 1.31
CA VAL A 13 34.73 19.21 1.21
C VAL A 13 34.45 18.33 2.43
N LEU A 14 33.79 18.92 3.43
CA LEU A 14 33.13 18.17 4.51
C LEU A 14 31.81 17.61 3.95
N ALA A 15 31.81 16.34 3.54
CA ALA A 15 30.58 15.64 3.23
C ALA A 15 29.88 15.26 4.54
N ALA A 16 28.98 16.14 5.02
CA ALA A 16 28.00 15.77 6.02
C ALA A 16 27.02 14.78 5.39
N GLY A 17 27.16 13.49 5.71
CA GLY A 17 26.18 12.48 5.38
C GLY A 17 24.88 12.75 6.13
N LEU A 18 23.94 13.45 5.50
CA LEU A 18 22.57 13.52 5.95
C LEU A 18 21.97 12.12 5.83
N THR A 19 21.95 11.39 6.95
CA THR A 19 21.19 10.16 7.06
C THR A 19 19.72 10.53 6.95
N PHE A 20 19.10 10.25 5.80
CA PHE A 20 17.64 10.24 5.69
C PHE A 20 17.13 9.06 6.51
N SER A 21 16.90 9.28 7.80
CA SER A 21 16.09 8.40 8.63
C SER A 21 14.68 8.41 8.06
N SER A 22 14.37 7.41 7.22
CA SER A 22 12.99 7.14 6.82
C SER A 22 12.21 6.86 8.10
N PRO A 23 11.13 7.60 8.39
CA PRO A 23 10.35 7.34 9.59
C PRO A 23 9.81 5.91 9.52
N SER A 24 10.21 5.09 10.50
CA SER A 24 9.65 3.76 10.71
C SER A 24 8.22 3.92 11.24
N HIS A 25 7.26 4.12 10.36
CA HIS A 25 5.86 4.06 10.74
C HIS A 25 5.50 2.60 10.98
N ALA A 26 5.23 2.23 12.24
CA ALA A 26 4.52 1.00 12.52
C ALA A 26 3.17 1.07 11.79
N THR A 27 3.04 0.32 10.71
CA THR A 27 1.81 0.27 9.93
C THR A 27 0.90 -0.78 10.54
N VAL A 28 -0.24 -0.33 11.07
CA VAL A 28 -1.29 -1.23 11.56
C VAL A 28 -2.14 -1.64 10.35
N PHE A 29 -2.18 -2.93 10.04
CA PHE A 29 -3.06 -3.46 9.01
C PHE A 29 -4.44 -3.74 9.58
N ALA A 30 -5.49 -3.39 8.84
CA ALA A 30 -6.85 -3.82 9.14
C ALA A 30 -7.06 -5.24 8.61
N ALA A 31 -7.43 -6.16 9.49
CA ALA A 31 -7.70 -7.55 9.11
C ALA A 31 -9.06 -7.65 8.38
N TRP A 32 -9.01 -7.83 7.08
CA TRP A 32 -10.18 -8.08 6.23
C TRP A 32 -9.88 -9.26 5.33
N GLN A 33 -10.93 -9.99 4.92
CA GLN A 33 -10.81 -11.10 4.01
C GLN A 33 -11.66 -10.92 2.75
N VAL A 34 -11.26 -11.57 1.66
CA VAL A 34 -12.09 -11.68 0.45
C VAL A 34 -13.36 -12.46 0.77
N ALA A 35 -14.52 -11.90 0.42
CA ALA A 35 -15.81 -12.51 0.68
C ALA A 35 -16.86 -12.11 -0.36
N GLY A 36 -17.72 -13.06 -0.73
CA GLY A 36 -18.88 -12.80 -1.61
C GLY A 36 -18.54 -12.68 -3.10
N VAL A 37 -17.36 -13.17 -3.50
CA VAL A 37 -17.04 -13.43 -4.91
C VAL A 37 -17.75 -14.72 -5.36
N PRO A 38 -18.24 -14.83 -6.62
CA PRO A 38 -18.83 -16.08 -7.13
C PRO A 38 -17.90 -17.30 -7.00
N PHE A 39 -18.50 -18.50 -7.01
CA PHE A 39 -17.72 -19.74 -6.97
C PHE A 39 -16.81 -19.86 -8.19
N GLY A 40 -15.54 -20.22 -7.97
CA GLY A 40 -14.52 -20.31 -9.01
C GLY A 40 -13.88 -18.97 -9.42
N ASP A 41 -14.41 -17.84 -8.93
CA ASP A 41 -13.89 -16.51 -9.22
C ASP A 41 -12.93 -16.00 -8.14
N THR A 42 -12.25 -14.90 -8.47
CA THR A 42 -11.30 -14.22 -7.57
C THR A 42 -11.54 -12.71 -7.54
N LEU A 43 -11.18 -12.08 -6.41
CA LEU A 43 -11.08 -10.63 -6.30
C LEU A 43 -9.72 -10.16 -6.81
N ASN A 44 -9.73 -9.31 -7.82
CA ASN A 44 -8.51 -8.73 -8.37
C ASN A 44 -8.05 -7.54 -7.51
N ALA A 45 -6.78 -7.54 -7.11
CA ALA A 45 -6.07 -6.34 -6.67
C ALA A 45 -5.49 -5.60 -7.89
N ARG A 46 -5.68 -4.29 -7.93
CA ARG A 46 -5.35 -3.45 -9.10
C ARG A 46 -4.44 -2.29 -8.73
N LYS A 47 -3.65 -1.84 -9.70
CA LYS A 47 -2.67 -0.75 -9.52
C LYS A 47 -3.31 0.57 -9.06
N TYR A 48 -4.48 0.88 -9.59
CA TYR A 48 -5.28 2.07 -9.25
C TYR A 48 -6.72 1.67 -8.92
N PRO A 49 -7.46 2.49 -8.16
CA PRO A 49 -8.84 2.22 -7.74
C PRO A 49 -9.85 2.38 -8.89
N SER A 50 -9.75 1.54 -9.91
CA SER A 50 -10.58 1.58 -11.12
C SER A 50 -10.70 0.20 -11.77
N ASN A 51 -11.87 -0.08 -12.34
CA ASN A 51 -12.12 -1.33 -13.08
C ASN A 51 -11.27 -1.45 -14.36
N ALA A 52 -10.84 -0.33 -14.94
CA ALA A 52 -9.97 -0.31 -16.12
C ALA A 52 -8.48 -0.42 -15.77
N SER A 53 -8.10 -0.34 -14.48
CA SER A 53 -6.71 -0.42 -14.06
C SER A 53 -6.13 -1.81 -14.28
N GLN A 54 -4.82 -1.87 -14.56
CA GLN A 54 -4.04 -3.11 -14.56
C GLN A 54 -4.30 -3.93 -13.30
N LYS A 55 -4.53 -5.23 -13.48
CA LYS A 55 -4.59 -6.25 -12.42
C LYS A 55 -3.15 -6.61 -12.01
N GLN A 56 -2.90 -6.66 -10.71
CA GLN A 56 -1.59 -7.05 -10.16
C GLN A 56 -1.65 -8.46 -9.55
N ALA A 57 -2.73 -8.77 -8.82
CA ALA A 57 -2.94 -10.08 -8.20
C ALA A 57 -4.42 -10.45 -8.17
N ALA A 58 -4.72 -11.70 -7.86
CA ALA A 58 -6.07 -12.25 -7.74
C ALA A 58 -6.18 -13.13 -6.49
N TYR A 59 -7.23 -12.94 -5.71
CA TYR A 59 -7.41 -13.57 -4.41
C TYR A 59 -8.76 -14.30 -4.33
N PRO A 60 -8.80 -15.61 -4.00
CA PRO A 60 -10.05 -16.33 -3.78
C PRO A 60 -10.73 -15.92 -2.47
N ASN A 61 -12.02 -16.26 -2.32
CA ASN A 61 -12.74 -16.11 -1.05
C ASN A 61 -11.96 -16.75 0.12
N GLY A 62 -12.01 -16.12 1.29
CA GLY A 62 -11.31 -16.54 2.51
C GLY A 62 -9.86 -16.07 2.61
N THR A 63 -9.31 -15.43 1.57
CA THR A 63 -7.97 -14.86 1.65
C THR A 63 -7.97 -13.64 2.58
N VAL A 64 -7.17 -13.68 3.65
CA VAL A 64 -6.93 -12.53 4.52
C VAL A 64 -5.98 -11.55 3.82
N LEU A 65 -6.37 -10.29 3.75
CA LEU A 65 -5.65 -9.21 3.08
C LEU A 65 -4.99 -8.30 4.11
N GLN A 66 -3.76 -7.87 3.82
CA GLN A 66 -3.07 -6.83 4.59
C GLN A 66 -3.57 -5.45 4.16
N MET A 67 -4.75 -5.06 4.65
CA MET A 67 -5.34 -3.78 4.28
C MET A 67 -4.66 -2.63 5.03
N THR A 68 -4.24 -1.58 4.32
CA THR A 68 -3.53 -0.45 4.96
C THR A 68 -4.46 0.45 5.79
N GLY A 69 -5.78 0.24 5.67
CA GLY A 69 -6.82 1.07 6.25
C GLY A 69 -7.38 2.09 5.27
N ARG A 70 -6.65 2.50 4.23
CA ARG A 70 -7.10 3.54 3.30
C ARG A 70 -8.15 3.03 2.33
N CYS A 71 -9.28 3.72 2.24
CA CYS A 71 -10.25 3.53 1.15
C CYS A 71 -10.56 4.86 0.45
N THR A 72 -10.97 4.78 -0.82
CA THR A 72 -11.42 5.96 -1.58
C THR A 72 -12.60 6.64 -0.90
N GLY A 73 -12.75 7.95 -1.09
CA GLY A 73 -13.80 8.73 -0.45
C GLY A 73 -13.51 9.07 1.01
N GLY A 74 -12.25 8.98 1.45
CA GLY A 74 -11.80 9.41 2.77
C GLY A 74 -12.12 8.43 3.91
N VAL A 75 -12.58 7.22 3.62
CA VAL A 75 -12.89 6.20 4.63
C VAL A 75 -11.62 5.52 5.08
N ASN A 76 -11.48 5.32 6.40
CA ASN A 76 -10.44 4.48 6.99
C ASN A 76 -11.06 3.25 7.66
N LEU A 77 -10.55 2.05 7.35
CA LEU A 77 -11.02 0.79 7.93
C LEU A 77 -10.81 0.71 9.45
N LEU A 78 -9.76 1.35 9.96
CA LEU A 78 -9.46 1.37 11.40
C LEU A 78 -10.48 2.20 12.17
N ASP A 79 -10.99 3.29 11.57
CA ASP A 79 -11.98 4.19 12.19
C ASP A 79 -13.38 3.56 12.27
N ILE A 80 -13.66 2.53 11.47
CA ILE A 80 -14.94 1.83 11.45
C ILE A 80 -14.90 0.46 12.14
N ALA A 81 -13.72 0.02 12.60
CA ALA A 81 -13.51 -1.34 13.13
C ALA A 81 -14.40 -1.68 14.36
N TRP A 82 -14.79 -0.68 15.14
CA TRP A 82 -15.66 -0.82 16.31
C TRP A 82 -17.16 -0.94 15.97
N GLN A 83 -17.53 -0.69 14.72
CA GLN A 83 -18.93 -0.78 14.28
C GLN A 83 -19.34 -2.24 14.04
N PRO A 84 -20.64 -2.57 14.08
CA PRO A 84 -21.13 -3.87 13.63
C PRO A 84 -20.67 -4.20 12.19
N GLN A 85 -20.33 -5.46 11.92
CA GLN A 85 -19.75 -5.88 10.64
C GLN A 85 -20.56 -5.42 9.42
N TRP A 86 -21.89 -5.42 9.49
CA TRP A 86 -22.75 -4.96 8.39
C TRP A 86 -22.57 -3.47 8.08
N LYS A 87 -22.37 -2.62 9.11
CA LYS A 87 -22.10 -1.18 8.92
C LYS A 87 -20.74 -0.96 8.28
N GLN A 88 -19.73 -1.72 8.72
CA GLN A 88 -18.40 -1.67 8.12
C GLN A 88 -18.45 -2.00 6.62
N ARG A 89 -19.09 -3.12 6.27
CA ARG A 89 -19.25 -3.54 4.86
C ARG A 89 -20.04 -2.52 4.05
N GLN A 90 -21.06 -1.91 4.63
CA GLN A 90 -21.85 -0.88 3.96
C GLN A 90 -21.03 0.39 3.69
N ALA A 91 -20.18 0.82 4.63
CA ALA A 91 -19.36 2.02 4.51
C ALA A 91 -18.40 1.97 3.30
N ILE A 92 -17.90 0.77 2.98
CA ILE A 92 -16.92 0.57 1.89
C ILE A 92 -17.48 -0.09 0.64
N ARG A 93 -18.76 -0.47 0.61
CA ARG A 93 -19.36 -1.31 -0.44
C ARG A 93 -19.04 -0.85 -1.87
N TYR A 94 -19.03 0.46 -2.10
CA TYR A 94 -18.79 1.06 -3.41
C TYR A 94 -17.46 1.81 -3.49
N ARG A 95 -16.55 1.52 -2.57
CA ARG A 95 -15.22 2.13 -2.48
C ARG A 95 -14.16 1.13 -2.91
N TRP A 96 -13.01 1.63 -3.31
CA TRP A 96 -11.80 0.84 -3.41
C TRP A 96 -11.03 0.97 -2.10
N CYS A 97 -10.49 -0.12 -1.61
CA CYS A 97 -9.69 -0.16 -0.40
C CYS A 97 -8.28 -0.66 -0.72
N GLU A 98 -7.31 -0.03 -0.09
CA GLU A 98 -5.90 -0.22 -0.34
C GLU A 98 -5.37 -1.46 0.39
N VAL A 99 -4.64 -2.28 -0.36
CA VAL A 99 -3.99 -3.48 0.13
C VAL A 99 -2.48 -3.35 -0.06
N TRP A 100 -1.72 -3.75 0.93
CA TRP A 100 -0.28 -3.98 0.83
C TRP A 100 -0.09 -5.45 0.48
N HIS A 101 0.49 -5.74 -0.68
CA HIS A 101 0.58 -7.12 -1.16
C HIS A 101 1.82 -7.35 -2.01
N ASP A 102 2.24 -8.61 -2.12
CA ASP A 102 3.30 -9.06 -2.99
C ASP A 102 2.69 -9.83 -4.18
N PRO A 103 2.53 -9.17 -5.35
CA PRO A 103 1.92 -9.82 -6.51
C PRO A 103 2.78 -10.92 -7.11
N ALA A 104 4.11 -10.84 -6.96
CA ALA A 104 5.06 -11.74 -7.58
C ALA A 104 5.56 -12.84 -6.63
N GLN A 105 5.15 -12.81 -5.36
CA GLN A 105 5.54 -13.76 -4.32
C GLN A 105 7.05 -13.87 -4.13
N ASN A 106 7.76 -12.74 -4.25
CA ASN A 106 9.21 -12.64 -4.19
C ASN A 106 9.71 -11.69 -3.09
N GLY A 107 8.82 -11.27 -2.19
CA GLY A 107 9.09 -10.31 -1.11
C GLY A 107 8.99 -8.85 -1.52
N HIS A 108 8.68 -8.53 -2.79
CA HIS A 108 8.52 -7.15 -3.25
C HIS A 108 7.07 -6.68 -3.10
N PHE A 109 6.76 -6.17 -1.92
CA PHE A 109 5.44 -5.64 -1.64
C PHE A 109 5.19 -4.30 -2.33
N VAL A 110 3.96 -4.13 -2.80
CA VAL A 110 3.46 -2.93 -3.46
C VAL A 110 2.07 -2.59 -2.93
N ILE A 111 1.67 -1.35 -3.20
CA ILE A 111 0.29 -0.92 -3.00
C ILE A 111 -0.57 -1.39 -4.17
N GLY A 112 -1.73 -1.95 -3.83
CA GLY A 112 -2.81 -2.27 -4.75
C GLY A 112 -4.17 -1.85 -4.18
N TRP A 113 -5.21 -2.03 -4.97
CA TRP A 113 -6.58 -1.66 -4.64
C TRP A 113 -7.54 -2.80 -4.92
N VAL A 114 -8.37 -3.14 -3.94
CA VAL A 114 -9.45 -4.13 -4.06
C VAL A 114 -10.81 -3.44 -3.94
N TYR A 115 -11.83 -3.97 -4.62
CA TYR A 115 -13.16 -3.38 -4.58
C TYR A 115 -13.92 -3.81 -3.32
N GLY A 116 -14.34 -2.83 -2.52
CA GLY A 116 -14.86 -3.01 -1.16
C GLY A 116 -16.13 -3.87 -1.06
N LYS A 117 -16.88 -4.02 -2.16
CA LYS A 117 -18.03 -4.94 -2.25
C LYS A 117 -17.66 -6.39 -1.87
N TYR A 118 -16.43 -6.80 -2.19
CA TYR A 118 -15.99 -8.20 -2.13
C TYR A 118 -15.01 -8.48 -0.98
N ILE A 119 -15.05 -7.66 0.07
CA ILE A 119 -14.30 -7.90 1.30
C ILE A 119 -15.22 -7.79 2.53
N ALA A 120 -14.83 -8.45 3.61
CA ALA A 120 -15.50 -8.39 4.90
C ALA A 120 -14.46 -8.38 6.04
N PRO A 121 -14.80 -7.85 7.23
CA PRO A 121 -13.95 -8.00 8.41
C PRO A 121 -13.61 -9.48 8.66
N TYR A 122 -12.36 -9.77 9.06
CA TYR A 122 -11.87 -11.12 9.41
C TYR A 122 -12.04 -11.38 10.90
#